data_AF-A0A1H6GW02-F1
#
_entry.id   AF-A0A1H6GW02-F1
#
_cell.length_a   1.000
_cell.length_b   1.000
_cell.length_c   1.000
_cell.angle_alpha   90.00
_cell.angle_beta   90.00
_cell.angle_gamma   90.00
#
_symmetry.space_group_name_H-M   'P 1'
#
loop_
_entity.id
_entity.type
_entity.pdbx_description
1 polymer ?
#
loop_
_entity_poly.entity_id
_entity_poly.type
_entity_poly.pdbx_seq_one_letter_code
_entity_poly.pdbx_strand_id
1 'polypeptide(L)'
;MADSSVSSSSSSALLASTPGGVKSWQKLVNHPESQTRQSATDIGWVKRNDSRLNVVSNINSSDTEQDLKFKVMTSGKLAFTTQSDKAIHVQLMNQNGQMIADSDSKSGKLYDNYQSLLSSELTVQADTYILKVTRDSSVAPKADLNYAVQIKMGDTFVNDYVTRIAAKPKTDTTTAQVSNPVTGLMPAVLAAQNSSGYTFDPAANAAIFDILTSKG
;
A
#
# COMPACT_ATOMS: atom_id res chain seq x y z
N MET A 1 -34.45 18.58 -7.59
CA MET A 1 -33.07 19.06 -7.39
C MET A 1 -32.25 17.86 -6.95
N ALA A 2 -31.06 17.70 -7.55
CA ALA A 2 -30.36 16.43 -7.70
C ALA A 2 -29.77 15.85 -6.41
N ASP A 3 -29.65 14.53 -6.49
CA ASP A 3 -29.33 13.51 -5.49
C ASP A 3 -27.88 13.60 -4.94
N SER A 4 -27.75 13.34 -3.64
CA SER A 4 -26.52 13.31 -2.87
C SER A 4 -25.95 11.89 -2.90
N SER A 5 -25.06 11.57 -3.84
CA SER A 5 -24.40 10.26 -3.87
C SER A 5 -23.36 10.14 -2.75
N VAL A 6 -23.78 9.57 -1.62
CA VAL A 6 -22.92 9.12 -0.53
C VAL A 6 -22.12 7.89 -1.03
N SER A 7 -20.80 8.03 -1.14
CA SER A 7 -19.90 6.91 -1.41
C SER A 7 -19.78 6.02 -0.16
N SER A 8 -20.63 4.99 -0.08
CA SER A 8 -20.55 3.98 0.97
C SER A 8 -19.39 3.01 0.69
N SER A 9 -18.27 3.17 1.40
CA SER A 9 -17.21 2.17 1.49
C SER A 9 -17.67 1.01 2.39
N SER A 10 -18.07 -0.09 1.78
CA SER A 10 -18.47 -1.32 2.48
C SER A 10 -17.21 -2.03 3.00
N SER A 11 -17.02 -1.99 4.33
CA SER A 11 -15.98 -2.73 5.03
C SER A 11 -16.53 -4.09 5.46
N SER A 12 -16.36 -5.13 4.65
CA SER A 12 -16.76 -6.50 5.03
C SER A 12 -15.67 -7.12 5.91
N ALA A 13 -15.88 -7.12 7.23
CA ALA A 13 -15.01 -7.81 8.18
C ALA A 13 -15.31 -9.31 8.19
N LEU A 14 -14.66 -10.08 7.32
CA LEU A 14 -14.63 -11.53 7.41
C LEU A 14 -13.43 -11.95 8.27
N LEU A 15 -13.70 -12.26 9.54
CA LEU A 15 -12.73 -12.81 10.48
C LEU A 15 -12.40 -14.26 10.10
N ALA A 16 -11.42 -14.49 9.24
CA ALA A 16 -10.76 -15.80 9.19
C ALA A 16 -9.48 -15.72 10.04
N SER A 17 -9.39 -16.59 11.04
CA SER A 17 -8.25 -16.73 11.93
C SER A 17 -7.06 -17.30 11.15
N THR A 18 -6.02 -16.50 10.97
CA THR A 18 -4.73 -16.94 10.41
C THR A 18 -4.03 -17.88 11.41
N PRO A 19 -3.15 -18.81 10.97
CA PRO A 19 -2.25 -19.53 11.87
C PRO A 19 -1.56 -18.57 12.86
N GLY A 20 -1.60 -18.89 14.15
CA GLY A 20 -1.02 -18.05 15.22
C GLY A 20 -1.97 -17.03 15.88
N GLY A 21 -3.27 -17.03 15.56
CA GLY A 21 -4.25 -16.18 16.23
C GLY A 21 -4.28 -14.72 15.74
N VAL A 22 -3.60 -14.44 14.63
CA VAL A 22 -3.67 -13.14 13.95
C VAL A 22 -5.06 -12.96 13.34
N LYS A 23 -5.66 -11.81 13.61
CA LYS A 23 -6.87 -11.34 12.93
C LYS A 23 -6.46 -10.58 11.70
N SER A 24 -7.11 -10.89 10.57
CA SER A 24 -6.73 -10.30 9.30
C SER A 24 -7.96 -9.63 8.66
N TRP A 25 -7.74 -8.51 7.97
CA TRP A 25 -8.78 -7.75 7.28
C TRP A 25 -8.28 -7.35 5.90
N GLN A 26 -9.22 -7.21 4.96
CA GLN A 26 -8.90 -6.73 3.62
C GLN A 26 -9.94 -5.73 3.13
N LYS A 27 -9.48 -4.73 2.39
CA LYS A 27 -10.34 -3.86 1.59
C LYS A 27 -9.79 -3.70 0.17
N LEU A 28 -10.73 -3.57 -0.77
CA LEU A 28 -10.46 -3.12 -2.14
C LEU A 28 -10.89 -1.66 -2.23
N VAL A 29 -10.01 -0.82 -2.76
CA VAL A 29 -10.22 0.62 -2.91
C VAL A 29 -10.11 0.97 -4.38
N ASN A 30 -11.08 1.73 -4.89
CA ASN A 30 -10.98 2.32 -6.22
C ASN A 30 -9.93 3.44 -6.21
N HIS A 31 -9.14 3.55 -7.27
CA HIS A 31 -8.21 4.67 -7.39
C HIS A 31 -8.97 6.00 -7.34
N PRO A 32 -8.59 6.96 -6.48
CA PRO A 32 -9.26 8.25 -6.43
C PRO A 32 -9.01 9.04 -7.72
N GLU A 33 -9.98 9.86 -8.15
CA GLU A 33 -9.85 10.65 -9.38
C GLU A 33 -8.73 11.70 -9.29
N SER A 34 -8.51 12.23 -8.09
CA SER A 34 -7.45 13.19 -7.77
C SER A 34 -6.70 12.74 -6.51
N GLN A 35 -5.37 12.84 -6.55
CA GLN A 35 -4.48 12.51 -5.44
C GLN A 35 -4.02 13.81 -4.81
N THR A 36 -4.49 14.03 -3.59
CA THR A 36 -4.12 15.14 -2.70
C THR A 36 -3.95 14.55 -1.31
N ARG A 37 -3.32 15.28 -0.39
CA ARG A 37 -3.21 14.83 1.01
C ARG A 37 -4.58 14.56 1.65
N GLN A 38 -5.61 15.31 1.23
CA GLN A 38 -6.99 15.17 1.70
C GLN A 38 -7.66 13.91 1.13
N SER A 39 -7.40 13.59 -0.14
CA SER A 39 -7.95 12.42 -0.84
C SER A 39 -7.04 11.18 -0.80
N ALA A 40 -5.92 11.24 -0.07
CA ALA A 40 -5.01 10.12 0.12
C ALA A 40 -5.74 8.88 0.63
N THR A 41 -5.42 7.74 0.05
CA THR A 41 -6.04 6.45 0.38
C THR A 41 -5.68 6.08 1.81
N ASP A 42 -6.67 6.07 2.70
CA ASP A 42 -6.48 5.57 4.06
C ASP A 42 -6.15 4.08 3.99
N ILE A 43 -5.04 3.65 4.58
CA ILE A 43 -4.62 2.23 4.64
C ILE A 43 -4.66 1.65 6.06
N GLY A 44 -5.08 2.44 7.06
CA GLY A 44 -5.25 2.03 8.46
C GLY A 44 -4.25 2.68 9.42
N TRP A 45 -3.96 1.98 10.51
CA TRP A 45 -3.10 2.46 11.57
C TRP A 45 -2.05 1.41 11.97
N VAL A 46 -0.87 1.90 12.34
CA VAL A 46 0.23 1.09 12.85
C VAL A 46 0.41 1.36 14.34
N LYS A 47 0.45 0.30 15.14
CA LYS A 47 0.72 0.33 16.57
C LYS A 47 1.72 -0.77 16.90
N ARG A 48 2.66 -0.46 17.79
CA ARG A 48 3.74 -1.38 18.16
C ARG A 48 3.19 -2.73 18.61
N ASN A 49 3.73 -3.81 18.03
CA ASN A 49 3.39 -5.21 18.33
C ASN A 49 1.90 -5.56 18.17
N ASP A 50 1.15 -4.76 17.41
CA ASP A 50 -0.30 -4.85 17.33
C ASP A 50 -0.75 -4.96 15.88
N SER A 51 -0.37 -3.98 15.04
CA SER A 51 -0.87 -3.93 13.68
C SER A 51 0.23 -3.88 12.62
N ARG A 52 -0.06 -4.56 11.51
CA ARG A 52 0.71 -4.56 10.26
C ARG A 52 -0.19 -4.12 9.12
N LEU A 53 0.32 -3.23 8.27
CA LEU A 53 -0.36 -2.75 7.08
C LEU A 53 0.34 -3.30 5.84
N ASN A 54 -0.43 -3.76 4.87
CA ASN A 54 0.06 -4.23 3.58
C ASN A 54 -0.73 -3.54 2.48
N VAL A 55 -0.03 -3.02 1.49
CA VAL A 55 -0.63 -2.35 0.34
C VAL A 55 -0.10 -2.99 -0.93
N VAL A 56 -0.98 -3.28 -1.88
CA VAL A 56 -0.61 -3.76 -3.22
C VAL A 56 -1.37 -2.95 -4.26
N SER A 57 -0.64 -2.40 -5.23
CA SER A 57 -1.20 -1.56 -6.30
C SER A 57 -0.27 -1.51 -7.51
N ASN A 58 -0.67 -0.75 -8.52
CA ASN A 58 0.08 -0.45 -9.73
C ASN A 58 -0.08 1.04 -10.11
N ILE A 59 0.98 1.65 -10.60
CA ILE A 59 0.99 2.96 -11.26
C ILE A 59 1.07 2.74 -12.77
N ASN A 60 -0.02 3.01 -13.48
CA ASN A 60 -0.09 2.85 -14.94
C ASN A 60 0.22 4.16 -15.68
N SER A 61 -0.09 4.23 -16.97
CA SER A 61 0.19 5.40 -17.79
C SER A 61 -0.69 6.62 -17.56
N SER A 62 -1.86 6.44 -16.96
CA SER A 62 -2.77 7.54 -16.62
C SER A 62 -2.63 7.95 -15.15
N ASP A 63 -1.78 7.25 -14.41
CA ASP A 63 -1.49 7.48 -13.00
C ASP A 63 -0.04 7.96 -12.81
N THR A 64 0.14 9.02 -12.04
CA THR A 64 1.45 9.59 -11.74
C THR A 64 1.84 9.37 -10.30
N GLU A 65 0.88 9.07 -9.43
CA GLU A 65 1.02 9.23 -7.99
C GLU A 65 -0.06 8.49 -7.22
N GLN A 66 0.33 7.84 -6.12
CA GLN A 66 -0.58 7.32 -5.12
C GLN A 66 -0.14 7.77 -3.73
N ASP A 67 -0.96 8.59 -3.08
CA ASP A 67 -0.76 9.01 -1.70
C ASP A 67 -1.50 8.04 -0.76
N LEU A 68 -0.76 7.36 0.12
CA LEU A 68 -1.26 6.39 1.08
C LEU A 68 -1.16 6.96 2.50
N LYS A 69 -2.29 7.11 3.17
CA LYS A 69 -2.37 7.71 4.51
C LYS A 69 -2.50 6.65 5.57
N PHE A 70 -1.66 6.71 6.60
CA PHE A 70 -1.75 5.84 7.77
C PHE A 70 -1.48 6.61 9.05
N LYS A 71 -1.99 6.09 10.17
CA LYS A 71 -1.78 6.68 11.50
C LYS A 71 -0.82 5.85 12.33
N VAL A 72 0.24 6.45 12.85
CA VAL A 72 1.08 5.86 13.89
C VAL A 72 0.44 6.15 15.24
N MET A 73 0.08 5.10 15.99
CA MET A 73 -0.63 5.22 17.26
C MET A 73 0.30 5.45 18.45
N THR A 74 1.56 5.01 18.34
CA THR A 74 2.57 5.06 19.39
C THR A 74 3.92 5.41 18.79
N SER A 75 4.66 6.36 19.38
CA SER A 75 6.02 6.69 18.92
C SER A 75 6.94 5.46 18.99
N GLY A 76 7.83 5.33 18.01
CA GLY A 76 8.73 4.18 17.93
C GLY A 76 9.41 4.01 16.59
N LYS A 77 10.19 2.93 16.47
CA LYS A 77 10.87 2.56 15.24
C LYS A 77 9.88 2.03 14.21
N LEU A 78 9.75 2.71 13.08
CA LEU A 78 8.88 2.31 11.98
C LEU A 78 9.68 1.46 11.00
N ALA A 79 9.09 0.37 10.55
CA ALA A 79 9.71 -0.57 9.63
C ALA A 79 8.92 -0.63 8.32
N PHE A 80 9.59 -0.40 7.20
CA PHE A 80 9.02 -0.55 5.86
C PHE A 80 9.68 -1.71 5.14
N THR A 81 8.87 -2.47 4.42
CA THR A 81 9.37 -3.41 3.41
C THR A 81 8.70 -3.05 2.09
N THR A 82 9.50 -2.79 1.07
CA THR A 82 9.02 -2.44 -0.26
C THR A 82 9.47 -3.51 -1.25
N GLN A 83 8.56 -3.92 -2.11
CA GLN A 83 8.89 -4.67 -3.31
C GLN A 83 8.20 -4.00 -4.49
N SER A 84 8.98 -3.50 -5.41
CA SER A 84 8.47 -2.70 -6.52
C SER A 84 9.30 -2.88 -7.77
N ASP A 85 8.71 -2.51 -8.89
CA ASP A 85 9.50 -2.25 -10.09
C ASP A 85 10.52 -1.13 -9.81
N LYS A 86 11.69 -1.20 -10.45
CA LYS A 86 12.84 -0.30 -10.21
C LYS A 86 12.51 1.19 -10.39
N ALA A 87 11.46 1.48 -11.17
CA ALA A 87 11.03 2.83 -11.52
C ALA A 87 9.99 3.42 -10.54
N ILE A 88 9.74 2.75 -9.41
CA ILE A 88 8.89 3.28 -8.35
C ILE A 88 9.75 4.09 -7.38
N HIS A 89 9.26 5.28 -7.08
CA HIS A 89 9.85 6.21 -6.12
C HIS A 89 8.91 6.32 -4.90
N VAL A 90 9.48 6.28 -3.70
CA VAL A 90 8.76 6.20 -2.42
C VAL A 90 9.23 7.30 -1.49
N GLN A 91 8.28 8.06 -0.94
CA GLN A 91 8.55 9.16 -0.01
C GLN A 91 7.64 9.06 1.21
N LEU A 92 8.19 9.26 2.41
CA LEU A 92 7.43 9.36 3.64
C LEU A 92 7.34 10.83 4.06
N MET A 93 6.13 11.30 4.33
CA MET A 93 5.84 12.66 4.80
C MET A 93 5.06 12.63 6.12
N ASN A 94 5.27 13.62 6.98
CA ASN A 94 4.36 13.85 8.11
C ASN A 94 3.07 14.55 7.66
N GLN A 95 2.14 14.74 8.60
CA GLN A 95 0.87 15.40 8.37
C GLN A 95 1.01 16.83 7.80
N ASN A 96 2.09 17.54 8.14
CA ASN A 96 2.37 18.88 7.63
C ASN A 96 2.94 18.87 6.19
N GLY A 97 3.22 17.68 5.65
CA GLY A 97 3.85 17.47 4.34
C GLY A 97 5.33 17.74 4.30
N GLN A 98 5.98 17.81 5.46
CA GLN A 98 7.43 17.78 5.51
C GLN A 98 7.88 16.36 5.17
N MET A 99 8.81 16.26 4.22
CA MET A 99 9.43 15.01 3.86
C MET A 99 10.33 14.52 4.98
N ILE A 100 10.18 13.25 5.32
CA ILE A 100 10.92 12.56 6.39
C ILE A 100 11.88 11.55 5.79
N ALA A 101 11.48 10.86 4.74
CA ALA A 101 12.32 9.90 4.03
C ALA A 101 12.02 9.94 2.53
N ASP A 102 13.02 9.66 1.72
CA ASP A 102 12.93 9.67 0.27
C ASP A 102 13.83 8.56 -0.32
N SER A 103 13.28 7.74 -1.21
CA SER A 103 14.00 6.65 -1.86
C SER A 103 15.06 7.07 -2.89
N ASP A 104 15.08 8.33 -3.34
CA ASP A 104 16.12 8.85 -4.23
C ASP A 104 17.45 8.95 -3.48
N SER A 105 18.47 8.24 -3.99
CA SER A 105 19.84 8.22 -3.44
C SER A 105 20.52 9.58 -3.43
N LYS A 106 20.01 10.56 -4.17
CA LYS A 106 20.51 11.94 -4.22
C LYS A 106 19.87 12.85 -3.18
N SER A 107 18.89 12.37 -2.42
CA SER A 107 18.14 13.19 -1.43
C SER A 107 18.87 13.39 -0.08
N GLY A 108 20.12 12.92 0.03
CA GLY A 108 20.98 13.13 1.20
C GLY A 108 20.38 12.52 2.47
N LYS A 109 20.16 13.34 3.51
CA LYS A 109 19.63 12.86 4.80
C LYS A 109 18.26 12.16 4.67
N LEU A 110 17.45 12.54 3.68
CA LEU A 110 16.15 11.88 3.45
C LEU A 110 16.34 10.44 2.95
N TYR A 111 17.39 10.19 2.16
CA TYR A 111 17.79 8.85 1.76
C TYR A 111 18.30 8.03 2.93
N ASP A 112 19.13 8.61 3.80
CA ASP A 112 19.60 7.92 5.01
C ASP A 112 18.42 7.52 5.91
N ASN A 113 17.42 8.40 6.02
CA ASN A 113 16.18 8.10 6.72
C ASN A 113 15.36 7.00 6.02
N TYR A 114 15.35 6.93 4.68
CA TYR A 114 14.72 5.85 3.93
C TYR A 114 15.43 4.51 4.16
N GLN A 115 16.77 4.48 4.13
CA GLN A 115 17.53 3.28 4.50
C GLN A 115 17.23 2.85 5.95
N SER A 116 17.07 3.82 6.86
CA SER A 116 16.66 3.56 8.25
C SER A 116 15.24 3.02 8.38
N LEU A 117 14.32 3.31 7.46
CA LEU A 117 13.00 2.66 7.41
C LEU A 117 13.11 1.19 7.01
N LEU A 118 13.96 0.89 6.02
CA LEU A 118 14.18 -0.47 5.53
C LEU A 118 14.87 -1.35 6.59
N SER A 119 15.77 -0.77 7.39
CA SER A 119 16.44 -1.46 8.49
C SER A 119 15.69 -1.42 9.82
N SER A 120 14.48 -0.85 9.84
CA SER A 120 13.64 -0.72 11.06
C SER A 120 14.26 0.13 12.17
N GLU A 121 15.05 1.15 11.82
CA GLU A 121 15.77 2.03 12.75
C GLU A 121 15.20 3.46 12.81
N LEU A 122 14.39 3.88 11.82
CA LEU A 122 13.83 5.23 11.83
C LEU A 122 12.77 5.38 12.93
N THR A 123 13.04 6.24 13.91
CA THR A 123 12.06 6.58 14.96
C THR A 123 11.12 7.68 14.48
N VAL A 124 9.82 7.42 14.59
CA VAL A 124 8.74 8.35 14.27
C VAL A 124 7.88 8.63 15.51
N GLN A 125 7.12 9.73 15.48
CA GLN A 125 6.19 10.08 16.56
C GLN A 125 4.81 9.49 16.28
N ALA A 126 3.95 9.45 17.31
CA ALA A 126 2.53 9.19 17.11
C ALA A 126 1.91 10.37 16.33
N ASP A 127 1.61 10.15 15.05
CA ASP A 127 1.06 11.14 14.14
C ASP A 127 0.43 10.46 12.90
N THR A 128 -0.20 11.24 12.03
CA THR A 128 -0.61 10.82 10.70
C THR A 128 0.54 11.01 9.71
N TYR A 129 0.77 10.00 8.87
CA TYR A 129 1.80 10.00 7.85
C TYR A 129 1.19 9.73 6.49
N ILE A 130 1.87 10.23 5.46
CA ILE A 130 1.56 9.95 4.06
C ILE A 130 2.77 9.29 3.43
N LEU A 131 2.57 8.09 2.90
CA LEU A 131 3.50 7.42 2.00
C LEU A 131 3.09 7.75 0.58
N LYS A 132 3.91 8.55 -0.08
CA LYS A 132 3.74 8.93 -1.48
C LYS A 132 4.51 7.93 -2.35
N VAL A 133 3.81 7.34 -3.29
CA VAL A 133 4.36 6.39 -4.27
C VAL A 133 4.18 7.00 -5.66
N THR A 134 5.27 7.22 -6.38
CA THR A 134 5.26 7.85 -7.70
C THR A 134 6.06 7.03 -8.70
N ARG A 135 5.84 7.31 -9.99
CA ARG A 135 6.78 6.91 -11.03
C ARG A 135 8.00 7.81 -10.98
N ASP A 136 9.19 7.23 -11.09
CA ASP A 136 10.42 7.97 -11.34
C ASP A 136 10.28 8.80 -12.63
N SER A 137 10.54 10.10 -12.53
CA SER A 137 10.34 11.06 -13.63
C SER A 137 11.17 10.76 -14.88
N SER A 138 12.23 9.95 -14.76
CA SER A 138 13.06 9.50 -15.88
C SER A 138 12.42 8.37 -16.71
N VAL A 139 11.35 7.75 -16.23
CA VAL A 139 10.69 6.61 -16.88
C VAL A 139 9.42 7.03 -17.59
N ALA A 140 9.26 6.60 -18.84
CA ALA A 140 8.07 6.93 -19.64
C ALA A 140 6.78 6.43 -18.96
N PRO A 141 5.66 7.18 -19.05
CA PRO A 141 4.42 6.81 -18.37
C PRO A 141 3.82 5.52 -18.91
N LYS A 142 4.17 5.07 -20.12
CA LYS A 142 3.52 3.94 -20.81
C LYS A 142 3.68 2.58 -20.12
N ALA A 143 4.66 2.39 -19.25
CA ALA A 143 4.91 1.11 -18.59
C ALA A 143 4.09 1.00 -17.29
N ASP A 144 3.26 -0.02 -17.13
CA ASP A 144 2.59 -0.26 -15.85
C ASP A 144 3.63 -0.70 -14.79
N LEU A 145 3.67 -0.03 -13.63
CA LEU A 145 4.64 -0.28 -12.55
C LEU A 145 3.95 -0.82 -11.31
N ASN A 146 4.31 -2.02 -10.89
CA ASN A 146 3.75 -2.68 -9.72
C ASN A 146 4.53 -2.35 -8.45
N TYR A 147 3.81 -2.27 -7.35
CA TYR A 147 4.43 -2.14 -6.03
C TYR A 147 3.62 -2.85 -4.94
N ALA A 148 4.34 -3.29 -3.93
CA ALA A 148 3.82 -3.74 -2.66
C ALA A 148 4.61 -3.07 -1.53
N VAL A 149 3.90 -2.61 -0.50
CA VAL A 149 4.51 -2.03 0.71
C VAL A 149 3.92 -2.69 1.95
N GLN A 150 4.79 -3.06 2.87
CA GLN A 150 4.43 -3.44 4.23
C GLN A 150 4.92 -2.38 5.21
N ILE A 151 4.07 -2.05 6.18
CA ILE A 151 4.37 -1.11 7.28
C ILE A 151 4.07 -1.80 8.60
N LYS A 152 5.03 -1.83 9.51
CA LYS A 152 4.85 -2.35 10.87
C LYS A 152 5.69 -1.58 11.89
N MET A 153 5.40 -1.84 13.16
CA MET A 153 6.21 -1.36 14.29
C MET A 153 6.39 -2.49 15.28
N GLY A 154 7.66 -2.84 15.56
CA GLY A 154 8.01 -3.98 16.40
C GLY A 154 8.07 -5.31 15.63
N ASP A 155 8.17 -6.40 16.39
CA ASP A 155 8.52 -7.73 15.85
C ASP A 155 7.29 -8.61 15.63
N THR A 156 6.20 -8.36 16.34
CA THR A 156 4.97 -9.14 16.28
C THR A 156 3.78 -8.28 15.83
N PHE A 157 2.66 -8.92 15.52
CA PHE A 157 1.38 -8.26 15.26
C PHE A 157 0.26 -9.26 15.56
N VAL A 158 -0.91 -8.74 15.93
CA VAL A 158 -2.14 -9.51 16.12
C VAL A 158 -3.23 -9.10 15.14
N ASN A 159 -3.03 -7.96 14.46
CA ASN A 159 -3.94 -7.38 13.48
C ASN A 159 -3.21 -7.16 12.14
N ASP A 160 -3.68 -7.77 11.06
CA ASP A 160 -3.09 -7.64 9.73
C ASP A 160 -4.09 -6.99 8.76
N TYR A 161 -3.75 -5.84 8.21
CA TYR A 161 -4.61 -5.08 7.32
C TYR A 161 -4.05 -5.10 5.90
N VAL A 162 -4.87 -5.48 4.93
CA VAL A 162 -4.51 -5.51 3.52
C VAL A 162 -5.36 -4.51 2.74
N THR A 163 -4.72 -3.57 2.06
CA THR A 163 -5.37 -2.64 1.14
C THR A 163 -4.93 -2.96 -0.28
N ARG A 164 -5.90 -3.34 -1.12
CA ARG A 164 -5.70 -3.47 -2.57
C ARG A 164 -6.25 -2.22 -3.23
N ILE A 165 -5.47 -1.57 -4.06
CA ILE A 165 -5.91 -0.40 -4.81
C ILE A 165 -6.07 -0.82 -6.27
N ALA A 166 -7.26 -0.60 -6.83
CA ALA A 166 -7.51 -0.86 -8.24
C ALA A 166 -6.68 0.12 -9.08
N ALA A 167 -6.21 -0.32 -10.25
CA ALA A 167 -5.51 0.56 -11.17
C ALA A 167 -6.44 1.70 -11.64
N LYS A 168 -5.88 2.91 -11.82
CA LYS A 168 -6.61 4.03 -12.40
C LYS A 168 -7.09 3.68 -13.82
N PRO A 169 -8.31 4.03 -14.24
CA PRO A 169 -8.74 3.80 -15.62
C PRO A 169 -7.79 4.49 -16.63
N LYS A 170 -7.39 3.77 -17.69
CA LYS A 170 -6.57 4.35 -18.76
C LYS A 170 -7.44 5.26 -19.63
N THR A 171 -6.92 6.43 -19.99
CA THR A 171 -7.65 7.46 -20.76
C THR A 171 -7.96 7.07 -22.22
N ASP A 172 -7.34 6.02 -22.76
CA ASP A 172 -7.43 5.64 -24.19
C ASP A 172 -8.44 4.52 -24.51
N THR A 173 -9.27 4.05 -23.57
CA THR A 173 -10.17 2.90 -23.83
C THR A 173 -11.65 3.26 -23.89
N THR A 174 -12.25 3.19 -25.09
CA THR A 174 -13.69 3.24 -25.42
C THR A 174 -14.46 1.98 -25.05
N THR A 175 -14.02 1.21 -24.05
CA THR A 175 -14.77 0.11 -23.46
C THR A 175 -14.48 0.06 -21.97
N ALA A 176 -15.52 -0.09 -21.15
CA ALA A 176 -15.42 -0.29 -19.71
C ALA A 176 -14.61 -1.57 -19.44
N GLN A 177 -13.30 -1.41 -19.30
CA GLN A 177 -12.41 -2.49 -18.86
C GLN A 177 -12.55 -2.59 -17.35
N VAL A 178 -13.08 -3.75 -16.93
CA VAL A 178 -13.02 -4.22 -15.56
C VAL A 178 -11.57 -4.08 -15.10
N SER A 179 -11.38 -3.27 -14.07
CA SER A 179 -10.10 -3.00 -13.41
C SER A 179 -9.43 -4.31 -13.01
N ASN A 180 -8.42 -4.75 -13.74
CA ASN A 180 -7.64 -5.93 -13.36
C ASN A 180 -6.78 -5.59 -12.12
N PRO A 181 -6.95 -6.32 -11.00
CA PRO A 181 -6.04 -6.18 -9.86
C PRO A 181 -4.68 -6.79 -10.22
N VAL A 182 -3.62 -5.99 -10.02
CA VAL A 182 -2.18 -6.31 -9.97
C VAL A 182 -1.85 -7.81 -10.12
N THR A 183 -1.70 -8.31 -11.34
CA THR A 183 -1.42 -9.73 -11.60
C THR A 183 0.09 -10.07 -11.54
N GLY A 184 0.97 -9.08 -11.38
CA GLY A 184 2.42 -9.25 -11.55
C GLY A 184 3.23 -9.63 -10.30
N LEU A 185 2.67 -9.45 -9.09
CA LEU A 185 3.34 -9.73 -7.82
C LEU A 185 2.61 -10.80 -6.98
N MET A 186 1.61 -11.46 -7.56
CA MET A 186 0.77 -12.42 -6.87
C MET A 186 1.33 -13.84 -7.06
N PRO A 187 1.38 -14.67 -6.01
CA PRO A 187 1.47 -16.12 -6.16
C PRO A 187 0.35 -16.61 -7.11
N ALA A 188 0.64 -17.57 -7.99
CA ALA A 188 -0.30 -18.07 -9.00
C ALA A 188 -1.66 -18.55 -8.41
N VAL A 189 -1.68 -18.96 -7.15
CA VAL A 189 -2.89 -19.35 -6.41
C VAL A 189 -3.87 -18.17 -6.20
N LEU A 190 -3.36 -16.93 -6.16
CA LEU A 190 -4.17 -15.70 -6.04
C LEU A 190 -4.63 -15.14 -7.39
N ALA A 191 -3.90 -15.43 -8.46
CA ALA A 191 -4.30 -15.04 -9.82
C ALA A 191 -5.54 -15.80 -10.32
N ALA A 192 -5.80 -17.00 -9.77
CA ALA A 192 -6.92 -17.86 -10.14
C ALA A 192 -8.29 -17.44 -9.57
N GLN A 193 -8.35 -16.44 -8.67
CA GLN A 193 -9.60 -15.98 -8.03
C GLN A 193 -10.30 -14.83 -8.78
N ASN A 194 -9.92 -14.61 -10.05
CA ASN A 194 -10.35 -13.44 -10.84
C ASN A 194 -11.69 -13.63 -11.58
N SER A 195 -12.65 -14.28 -10.94
CA SER A 195 -14.03 -14.35 -11.45
C SER A 195 -15.00 -14.46 -10.28
N SER A 196 -15.66 -13.35 -9.96
CA SER A 196 -16.84 -13.29 -9.09
C SER A 196 -16.63 -13.74 -7.64
N GLY A 197 -16.26 -12.78 -6.79
CA GLY A 197 -16.29 -12.93 -5.32
C GLY A 197 -14.93 -13.27 -4.73
N TYR A 198 -14.18 -12.22 -4.36
CA TYR A 198 -12.95 -12.40 -3.59
C TYR A 198 -13.29 -12.97 -2.20
N THR A 199 -13.04 -14.26 -1.98
CA THR A 199 -13.06 -14.86 -0.65
C THR A 199 -11.71 -14.64 0.01
N PHE A 200 -11.75 -14.05 1.19
CA PHE A 200 -10.59 -13.81 2.03
C PHE A 200 -9.88 -15.11 2.43
N ASP A 201 -8.61 -15.26 2.02
CA ASP A 201 -7.72 -16.35 2.46
C ASP A 201 -6.55 -15.76 3.29
N PRO A 202 -6.56 -15.93 4.62
CA PRO A 202 -5.49 -15.47 5.51
C PRO A 202 -4.12 -16.07 5.20
N ALA A 203 -4.06 -17.32 4.73
CA ALA A 203 -2.81 -17.99 4.42
C ALA A 203 -2.16 -17.39 3.17
N ALA A 204 -2.97 -17.06 2.16
CA ALA A 204 -2.49 -16.44 0.95
C ALA A 204 -2.07 -14.97 1.12
N ASN A 205 -2.66 -14.25 2.08
CA ASN A 205 -2.24 -12.88 2.43
C ASN A 205 -0.92 -12.86 3.22
N ALA A 206 -0.70 -13.80 4.14
CA ALA A 206 0.61 -13.99 4.78
C ALA A 206 1.68 -14.31 3.71
N ALA A 207 1.30 -15.12 2.72
CA ALA A 207 2.16 -15.51 1.61
C ALA A 207 2.53 -14.37 0.64
N ILE A 208 1.81 -13.24 0.62
CA ILE A 208 2.23 -12.09 -0.23
C ILE A 208 3.62 -11.61 0.16
N PHE A 209 3.97 -11.57 1.45
CA PHE A 209 5.33 -11.21 1.87
C PHE A 209 6.19 -12.43 2.24
N ASP A 210 5.60 -13.57 2.61
CA ASP A 210 6.34 -14.79 2.99
C ASP A 210 6.85 -15.61 1.77
N ILE A 211 6.17 -15.54 0.62
CA ILE A 211 6.71 -16.07 -0.66
C ILE A 211 7.85 -15.19 -1.18
N LEU A 212 7.93 -13.94 -0.73
CA LEU A 212 8.92 -12.96 -1.17
C LEU A 212 10.21 -12.98 -0.33
N THR A 213 10.17 -13.53 0.89
CA THR A 213 11.36 -13.78 1.73
C THR A 213 12.03 -15.14 1.44
N SER A 214 11.36 -16.08 0.78
CA SER A 214 11.92 -17.40 0.45
C SER A 214 12.79 -17.42 -0.83
N LYS A 215 13.00 -16.28 -1.48
CA LYS A 215 13.98 -16.08 -2.57
C LYS A 215 15.10 -15.17 -2.08
N GLY A 216 15.87 -15.68 -1.13
CA GLY A 216 17.19 -15.21 -0.73
C GLY A 216 18.08 -16.41 -0.53
#